data_AF-A0A928IV75-F1
#
_entry.id   AF-A0A928IV75-F1
#
_cell.length_a   1.000
_cell.length_b   1.000
_cell.length_c   1.000
_cell.angle_alpha   90.00
_cell.angle_beta   90.00
_cell.angle_gamma   90.00
#
_symmetry.space_group_name_H-M   'P 1'
#
loop_
_entity.id
_entity.type
_entity.pdbx_description
1 polymer ?
#
loop_
_entity_poly.entity_id
_entity_poly.type
_entity_poly.pdbx_seq_one_letter_code
_entity_poly.pdbx_strand_id
1 'polypeptide(L)'
;MTYIEKIEQIISKISTTIVDFSAERKRGTAPTQVSSEFLTNKEQGDWAEKTVLNGINNYSQKYVAVKYGRDDDIVAGEDNFKEFYEEYQDELDDIGKRPDILIFNKNDFPYTTYNISRFERSELDKIVPLAKCGIEVRSSAFLFDKYEAFMSEKHERLVKSILEIKSTIIHSHGELLYNKDKALYTLINSINAENLHVISFRCPSWKSNEQLLELSQLLKQLKSDLTEISKRTFLSITPKVEDLKVVYNWVKKYNVPHFYIQVFFDKAYGISFEKILNLISDPQLEGVDYFVESDVKNQNKTTIKIHANTEENVLEKVSLPEHYSQMKELGRGRLLFFVKFKDSMSSLNVQAFKSLLGIDL
;
A
#
# COMPACT_ATOMS: atom_id res chain seq x y z
N MET A 1 -1.97 -29.50 -8.12
CA MET A 1 -1.70 -28.70 -6.91
C MET A 1 -2.75 -27.60 -6.84
N THR A 2 -3.55 -27.59 -5.78
CA THR A 2 -4.60 -26.58 -5.54
C THR A 2 -3.99 -25.22 -5.21
N TYR A 3 -4.79 -24.15 -5.21
CA TYR A 3 -4.29 -22.82 -4.84
C TYR A 3 -3.85 -22.79 -3.37
N ILE A 4 -4.66 -23.34 -2.44
CA ILE A 4 -4.32 -23.42 -1.03
C ILE A 4 -3.02 -24.20 -0.76
N GLU A 5 -2.78 -25.33 -1.44
CA GLU A 5 -1.52 -26.08 -1.31
C GLU A 5 -0.30 -25.23 -1.65
N LYS A 6 -0.40 -24.35 -2.68
CA LYS A 6 0.71 -23.47 -3.09
C LYS A 6 0.98 -22.43 -2.02
N ILE A 7 -0.09 -21.82 -1.51
CA ILE A 7 -0.02 -20.81 -0.46
C ILE A 7 0.60 -21.40 0.81
N GLU A 8 0.21 -22.61 1.22
CA GLU A 8 0.79 -23.28 2.40
C GLU A 8 2.27 -23.61 2.24
N GLN A 9 2.70 -24.02 1.03
CA GLN A 9 4.13 -24.22 0.75
C GLN A 9 4.93 -22.92 0.86
N ILE A 10 4.40 -21.79 0.38
CA ILE A 10 5.08 -20.50 0.48
C ILE A 10 5.12 -20.04 1.93
N ILE A 11 4.00 -20.12 2.66
CA ILE A 11 3.90 -19.74 4.07
C ILE A 11 4.92 -20.49 4.93
N SER A 12 5.16 -21.78 4.65
CA SER A 12 6.15 -22.58 5.40
C SER A 12 7.59 -22.03 5.34
N LYS A 13 7.89 -21.13 4.38
CA LYS A 13 9.19 -20.49 4.19
C LYS A 13 9.26 -19.09 4.79
N ILE A 14 8.13 -18.49 5.15
CA ILE A 14 8.07 -17.12 5.67
C ILE A 14 8.56 -17.10 7.11
N SER A 15 9.44 -16.14 7.42
CA SER A 15 9.92 -15.94 8.79
C SER A 15 8.79 -15.48 9.70
N THR A 16 8.68 -16.11 10.87
CA THR A 16 7.75 -15.70 11.94
C THR A 16 8.05 -14.31 12.49
N THR A 17 9.25 -13.77 12.23
CA THR A 17 9.60 -12.38 12.55
C THR A 17 8.86 -11.36 11.70
N ILE A 18 8.42 -11.75 10.49
CA ILE A 18 7.60 -10.92 9.61
C ILE A 18 6.13 -11.17 9.92
N VAL A 19 5.68 -12.42 9.77
CA VAL A 19 4.30 -12.84 10.04
C VAL A 19 4.27 -14.25 10.61
N ASP A 20 3.65 -14.41 11.78
CA ASP A 20 3.37 -15.73 12.35
C ASP A 20 1.94 -16.18 11.99
N PHE A 21 1.83 -17.00 10.95
CA PHE A 21 0.58 -17.61 10.50
C PHE A 21 0.05 -18.68 11.47
N SER A 22 0.89 -19.20 12.37
CA SER A 22 0.56 -20.25 13.33
C SER A 22 0.04 -19.73 14.67
N ALA A 23 0.36 -18.47 15.01
CA ALA A 23 -0.12 -17.84 16.24
C ALA A 23 -1.66 -17.88 16.33
N GLU A 24 -2.24 -17.61 17.50
CA GLU A 24 -3.68 -17.32 17.58
C GLU A 24 -3.98 -15.90 17.10
N ARG A 25 -5.19 -15.67 16.59
CA ARG A 25 -5.62 -14.32 16.21
C ARG A 25 -5.92 -13.51 17.47
N LYS A 26 -5.35 -12.32 17.57
CA LYS A 26 -5.72 -11.35 18.61
C LYS A 26 -6.94 -10.57 18.13
N ARG A 27 -8.05 -10.66 18.86
CA ARG A 27 -9.24 -9.86 18.57
C ARG A 27 -8.92 -8.37 18.80
N GLY A 28 -9.44 -7.52 17.92
CA GLY A 28 -9.30 -6.07 18.04
C GLY A 28 -10.24 -5.52 19.12
N THR A 29 -9.96 -4.30 19.58
CA THR A 29 -10.86 -3.58 20.49
C THR A 29 -11.72 -2.62 19.68
N ALA A 30 -13.03 -2.64 19.93
CA ALA A 30 -13.97 -1.73 19.27
C ALA A 30 -13.57 -0.26 19.52
N PRO A 31 -13.38 0.56 18.47
CA PRO A 31 -13.15 1.99 18.65
C PRO A 31 -14.38 2.67 19.26
N THR A 32 -14.16 3.69 20.07
CA THR A 32 -15.24 4.39 20.79
C THR A 32 -15.74 5.63 20.06
N GLN A 33 -14.93 6.21 19.17
CA GLN A 33 -15.26 7.42 18.43
C GLN A 33 -14.67 7.37 17.03
N VAL A 34 -15.34 8.05 16.11
CA VAL A 34 -14.88 8.24 14.72
C VAL A 34 -14.44 9.69 14.48
N SER A 35 -13.46 9.88 13.60
CA SER A 35 -12.96 11.20 13.16
C SER A 35 -13.42 11.52 11.74
N SER A 36 -13.46 12.81 11.40
CA SER A 36 -13.70 13.27 10.03
C SER A 36 -12.71 12.70 9.00
N GLU A 37 -11.45 12.56 9.40
CA GLU A 37 -10.41 11.96 8.57
C GLU A 37 -10.70 10.48 8.31
N PHE A 38 -11.11 9.71 9.33
CA PHE A 38 -11.51 8.32 9.15
C PHE A 38 -12.67 8.20 8.16
N LEU A 39 -13.71 9.03 8.30
CA LEU A 39 -14.84 9.02 7.38
C LEU A 39 -14.42 9.36 5.95
N THR A 40 -13.56 10.35 5.78
CA THR A 40 -13.04 10.72 4.45
C THR A 40 -12.20 9.60 3.82
N ASN A 41 -11.37 8.92 4.62
CA ASN A 41 -10.58 7.78 4.15
C ASN A 41 -11.46 6.57 3.81
N LYS A 42 -12.55 6.33 4.58
CA LYS A 42 -13.56 5.31 4.25
C LYS A 42 -14.22 5.63 2.91
N GLU A 43 -14.71 6.85 2.72
CA GLU A 43 -15.35 7.27 1.46
C GLU A 43 -14.40 7.21 0.26
N GLN A 44 -13.11 7.48 0.47
CA GLN A 44 -12.10 7.27 -0.56
C GLN A 44 -11.90 5.78 -0.87
N GLY A 45 -11.98 4.90 0.14
CA GLY A 45 -12.00 3.44 -0.04
C GLY A 45 -13.21 2.98 -0.85
N ASP A 46 -14.41 3.41 -0.46
CA ASP A 46 -15.66 3.08 -1.15
C ASP A 46 -15.65 3.56 -2.62
N TRP A 47 -15.08 4.74 -2.89
CA TRP A 47 -14.87 5.24 -4.24
C TRP A 47 -13.89 4.38 -5.05
N ALA A 48 -12.78 3.98 -4.44
CA ALA A 48 -11.78 3.13 -5.10
C ALA A 48 -12.38 1.76 -5.45
N GLU A 49 -13.12 1.14 -4.53
CA GLU A 49 -13.84 -0.12 -4.77
C GLU A 49 -14.80 0.00 -5.96
N LYS A 50 -15.65 1.03 -5.96
CA LYS A 50 -16.60 1.29 -7.05
C LYS A 50 -15.88 1.52 -8.38
N THR A 51 -14.76 2.24 -8.37
CA THR A 51 -13.97 2.53 -9.58
C THR A 51 -13.44 1.25 -10.22
N VAL A 52 -12.95 0.30 -9.41
CA VAL A 52 -12.49 -1.02 -9.88
C VAL A 52 -13.68 -1.86 -10.34
N LEU A 53 -14.74 -1.96 -9.54
CA LEU A 53 -15.94 -2.75 -9.85
C LEU A 53 -16.57 -2.30 -11.17
N ASN A 54 -16.79 -1.00 -11.33
CA ASN A 54 -17.35 -0.41 -12.56
C ASN A 54 -16.39 -0.60 -13.74
N GLY A 55 -15.08 -0.44 -13.53
CA GLY A 55 -14.06 -0.68 -14.55
C GLY A 55 -14.11 -2.11 -15.10
N ILE A 56 -14.31 -3.12 -14.25
CA ILE A 56 -14.44 -4.51 -14.69
C ILE A 56 -15.76 -4.74 -15.43
N ASN A 57 -16.87 -4.33 -14.82
CA ASN A 57 -18.22 -4.61 -15.35
C ASN A 57 -18.53 -3.87 -16.66
N ASN A 58 -17.96 -2.69 -16.87
CA ASN A 58 -18.16 -1.92 -18.11
C ASN A 58 -17.41 -2.52 -19.30
N TYR A 59 -16.29 -3.22 -19.06
CA TYR A 59 -15.45 -3.78 -20.12
C TYR A 59 -15.73 -5.26 -20.37
N SER A 60 -16.22 -6.01 -19.37
CA SER A 60 -16.36 -7.46 -19.50
C SER A 60 -17.69 -7.94 -20.07
N GLN A 61 -17.59 -8.82 -21.06
CA GLN A 61 -18.75 -9.56 -21.57
C GLN A 61 -18.95 -10.90 -20.86
N LYS A 62 -17.87 -11.54 -20.40
CA LYS A 62 -17.90 -12.90 -19.84
C LYS A 62 -17.93 -12.96 -18.31
N TYR A 63 -17.45 -11.91 -17.65
CA TYR A 63 -17.28 -11.88 -16.21
C TYR A 63 -18.12 -10.79 -15.57
N VAL A 64 -18.43 -10.98 -14.29
CA VAL A 64 -19.11 -10.00 -13.45
C VAL A 64 -18.35 -9.83 -12.15
N ALA A 65 -18.03 -8.59 -11.82
CA ALA A 65 -17.52 -8.18 -10.53
C ALA A 65 -18.67 -7.77 -9.61
N VAL A 66 -18.67 -8.27 -8.39
CA VAL A 66 -19.70 -7.97 -7.39
C VAL A 66 -19.07 -7.58 -6.06
N LYS A 67 -19.71 -6.66 -5.34
CA LYS A 67 -19.33 -6.28 -3.96
C LYS A 67 -19.62 -7.45 -3.02
N TYR A 68 -18.60 -7.88 -2.30
CA TYR A 68 -18.64 -8.96 -1.31
C TYR A 68 -18.20 -8.49 0.08
N GLY A 69 -17.27 -7.53 0.13
CA GLY A 69 -16.84 -6.88 1.35
C GLY A 69 -18.01 -6.26 2.09
N ARG A 70 -17.89 -6.22 3.42
CA ARG A 70 -18.93 -5.72 4.32
C ARG A 70 -19.35 -4.28 3.96
N ASP A 71 -20.65 -4.09 3.82
CA ASP A 71 -21.26 -2.82 3.40
C ASP A 71 -21.98 -2.16 4.59
N ASP A 72 -21.17 -1.72 5.56
CA ASP A 72 -21.63 -1.29 6.87
C ASP A 72 -21.40 0.20 7.09
N ASP A 73 -22.49 0.95 7.21
CA ASP A 73 -22.49 2.39 7.46
C ASP A 73 -22.37 2.76 8.95
N ILE A 74 -22.46 1.75 9.82
CA ILE A 74 -22.38 1.92 11.27
C ILE A 74 -20.96 2.32 11.65
N VAL A 75 -20.82 3.42 12.39
CA VAL A 75 -19.52 3.95 12.81
C VAL A 75 -19.39 4.06 14.33
N ALA A 76 -18.16 4.09 14.80
CA ALA A 76 -17.85 4.22 16.22
C ALA A 76 -18.52 5.47 16.83
N GLY A 77 -19.33 5.25 17.86
CA GLY A 77 -20.11 6.28 18.54
C GLY A 77 -21.61 6.26 18.21
N GLU A 78 -22.05 5.39 17.31
CA GLU A 78 -23.47 5.09 17.08
C GLU A 78 -23.97 3.94 17.97
N ASP A 79 -25.29 3.87 18.14
CA ASP A 79 -25.95 2.76 18.82
C ASP A 79 -25.69 1.44 18.06
N ASN A 80 -25.55 0.34 18.79
CA ASN A 80 -25.26 -1.01 18.27
C ASN A 80 -23.87 -1.20 17.59
N PHE A 81 -22.98 -0.20 17.58
CA PHE A 81 -21.64 -0.34 16.97
C PHE A 81 -20.80 -1.43 17.65
N LYS A 82 -20.98 -1.64 18.96
CA LYS A 82 -20.19 -2.63 19.70
C LYS A 82 -20.57 -4.05 19.29
N GLU A 83 -21.87 -4.34 19.25
CA GLU A 83 -22.43 -5.61 18.81
C GLU A 83 -22.00 -5.90 17.37
N PHE A 84 -22.14 -4.89 16.50
CA PHE A 84 -21.65 -4.94 15.12
C PHE A 84 -20.15 -5.28 15.02
N TYR A 85 -19.32 -4.64 15.84
CA TYR A 85 -17.88 -4.88 15.84
C TYR A 85 -17.55 -6.30 16.30
N GLU A 86 -18.26 -6.84 17.31
CA GLU A 86 -18.01 -8.21 17.75
C GLU A 86 -18.47 -9.26 16.73
N GLU A 87 -19.59 -9.04 16.03
CA GLU A 87 -19.99 -9.88 14.90
C GLU A 87 -18.95 -9.86 13.78
N TYR A 88 -18.29 -8.71 13.54
CA TYR A 88 -17.17 -8.63 12.62
C TYR A 88 -15.96 -9.42 13.11
N GLN A 89 -15.64 -9.35 14.40
CA GLN A 89 -14.57 -10.14 14.99
C GLN A 89 -14.85 -11.65 14.90
N ASP A 90 -16.08 -12.08 15.19
CA ASP A 90 -16.51 -13.49 15.08
C ASP A 90 -16.38 -13.98 13.63
N GLU A 91 -16.74 -13.14 12.65
CA GLU A 91 -16.58 -13.47 11.25
C GLU A 91 -15.13 -13.66 10.84
N LEU A 92 -14.23 -12.76 11.28
CA LEU A 92 -12.80 -12.86 11.03
C LEU A 92 -12.20 -14.14 11.64
N ASP A 93 -12.72 -14.59 12.78
CA ASP A 93 -12.28 -15.82 13.43
C ASP A 93 -12.78 -17.07 12.69
N ASP A 94 -13.99 -17.05 12.12
CA ASP A 94 -14.59 -18.20 11.44
C ASP A 94 -14.15 -18.36 9.97
N ILE A 95 -14.18 -17.28 9.15
CA ILE A 95 -13.82 -17.36 7.72
C ILE A 95 -12.65 -16.46 7.33
N GLY A 96 -12.10 -15.66 8.25
CA GLY A 96 -11.12 -14.65 7.88
C GLY A 96 -11.74 -13.41 7.23
N LYS A 97 -10.90 -12.63 6.54
CA LYS A 97 -11.30 -11.35 5.96
C LYS A 97 -11.88 -11.55 4.56
N ARG A 98 -13.11 -11.08 4.36
CA ARG A 98 -13.73 -11.00 3.03
C ARG A 98 -12.98 -10.00 2.14
N PRO A 99 -12.56 -10.37 0.92
CA PRO A 99 -12.18 -9.38 -0.10
C PRO A 99 -13.36 -8.46 -0.42
N ASP A 100 -13.05 -7.26 -0.91
CA ASP A 100 -14.07 -6.25 -1.22
C ASP A 100 -14.90 -6.64 -2.44
N ILE A 101 -14.24 -7.23 -3.45
CA ILE A 101 -14.86 -7.63 -4.73
C ILE A 101 -14.61 -9.12 -5.00
N LEU A 102 -15.62 -9.80 -5.54
CA LEU A 102 -15.48 -11.12 -6.16
C LEU A 102 -15.75 -11.04 -7.66
N ILE A 103 -15.01 -11.82 -8.44
CA ILE A 103 -15.24 -11.95 -9.90
C ILE A 103 -15.77 -13.33 -10.21
N PHE A 104 -16.88 -13.41 -10.93
CA PHE A 104 -17.50 -14.64 -11.39
C PHE A 104 -17.53 -14.71 -12.92
N ASN A 105 -17.61 -15.92 -13.47
CA ASN A 105 -18.16 -16.07 -14.82
C ASN A 105 -19.66 -15.75 -14.74
N LYS A 106 -20.20 -15.00 -15.70
CA LYS A 106 -21.64 -14.65 -15.70
C LYS A 106 -22.55 -15.87 -15.68
N ASN A 107 -22.13 -16.99 -16.27
CA ASN A 107 -22.93 -18.23 -16.28
C ASN A 107 -22.96 -18.92 -14.90
N ASP A 108 -21.96 -18.67 -14.05
CA ASP A 108 -21.85 -19.25 -12.71
C ASP A 108 -22.47 -18.35 -11.63
N PHE A 109 -22.94 -17.15 -12.00
CA PHE A 109 -23.54 -16.17 -11.10
C PHE A 109 -25.01 -15.92 -11.45
N PRO A 110 -25.97 -16.57 -10.78
CA PRO A 110 -27.37 -16.58 -11.19
C PRO A 110 -28.17 -15.33 -10.76
N TYR A 111 -27.52 -14.34 -10.15
CA TYR A 111 -28.18 -13.15 -9.59
C TYR A 111 -28.05 -11.94 -10.51
N THR A 112 -29.00 -11.02 -10.39
CA THR A 112 -29.01 -9.75 -11.13
C THR A 112 -28.38 -8.60 -10.35
N THR A 113 -28.00 -8.81 -9.09
CA THR A 113 -27.37 -7.80 -8.22
C THR A 113 -25.85 -7.79 -8.38
N TYR A 114 -25.25 -6.60 -8.23
CA TYR A 114 -23.80 -6.44 -8.11
C TYR A 114 -23.33 -6.29 -6.66
N ASN A 115 -24.21 -6.48 -5.68
CA ASN A 115 -23.89 -6.41 -4.26
C ASN A 115 -24.49 -7.64 -3.54
N ILE A 116 -23.61 -8.48 -3.01
CA ILE A 116 -23.95 -9.68 -2.24
C ILE A 116 -23.44 -9.59 -0.79
N SER A 117 -22.89 -8.45 -0.37
CA SER A 117 -22.30 -8.25 0.96
C SER A 117 -23.24 -8.60 2.12
N ARG A 118 -24.55 -8.40 1.91
CA ARG A 118 -25.63 -8.63 2.88
C ARG A 118 -26.32 -9.99 2.72
N PHE A 119 -25.83 -10.86 1.84
CA PHE A 119 -26.41 -12.19 1.69
C PHE A 119 -26.13 -13.02 2.96
N GLU A 120 -27.04 -13.96 3.23
CA GLU A 120 -26.89 -14.90 4.34
C GLU A 120 -25.63 -15.75 4.16
N ARG A 121 -24.96 -16.08 5.27
CA ARG A 121 -23.69 -16.83 5.23
C ARG A 121 -23.84 -18.19 4.55
N SER A 122 -24.97 -18.86 4.77
CA SER A 122 -25.27 -20.15 4.15
C SER A 122 -25.45 -20.08 2.63
N GLU A 123 -25.80 -18.91 2.10
CA GLU A 123 -25.87 -18.64 0.67
C GLU A 123 -24.48 -18.30 0.14
N LEU A 124 -23.77 -17.37 0.79
CA LEU A 124 -22.39 -17.01 0.45
C LEU A 124 -21.46 -18.22 0.40
N ASP A 125 -21.56 -19.15 1.35
CA ASP A 125 -20.74 -20.37 1.38
C ASP A 125 -20.95 -21.28 0.16
N LYS A 126 -22.08 -21.15 -0.55
CA LYS A 126 -22.35 -21.88 -1.80
C LYS A 126 -21.78 -21.17 -3.01
N ILE A 127 -21.87 -19.84 -3.04
CA ILE A 127 -21.51 -19.06 -4.23
C ILE A 127 -20.03 -18.70 -4.24
N VAL A 128 -19.43 -18.33 -3.11
CA VAL A 128 -18.03 -17.84 -3.04
C VAL A 128 -17.04 -18.81 -3.68
N PRO A 129 -17.13 -20.15 -3.47
CA PRO A 129 -16.24 -21.11 -4.15
C PRO A 129 -16.31 -21.09 -5.69
N LEU A 130 -17.38 -20.54 -6.28
CA LEU A 130 -17.54 -20.38 -7.73
C LEU A 130 -16.81 -19.16 -8.29
N ALA A 131 -16.34 -18.25 -7.42
CA ALA A 131 -15.59 -17.07 -7.83
C ALA A 131 -14.26 -17.47 -8.47
N LYS A 132 -13.86 -16.76 -9.52
CA LYS A 132 -12.54 -16.87 -10.12
C LYS A 132 -11.46 -16.30 -9.21
N CYS A 133 -11.77 -15.20 -8.54
CA CYS A 133 -10.88 -14.56 -7.59
C CYS A 133 -11.61 -13.58 -6.69
N GLY A 134 -10.98 -13.25 -5.56
CA GLY A 134 -11.28 -12.12 -4.72
C GLY A 134 -10.23 -11.01 -4.84
N ILE A 135 -10.69 -9.77 -4.70
CA ILE A 135 -9.87 -8.55 -4.79
C ILE A 135 -10.10 -7.73 -3.53
N GLU A 136 -9.02 -7.44 -2.81
CA GLU A 136 -8.97 -6.37 -1.81
C GLU A 136 -8.54 -5.08 -2.51
N VAL A 137 -9.32 -4.04 -2.35
CA VAL A 137 -9.04 -2.71 -2.89
C VAL A 137 -8.45 -1.84 -1.79
N ARG A 138 -7.38 -1.12 -2.14
CA ARG A 138 -6.77 -0.09 -1.29
C ARG A 138 -6.78 1.23 -2.01
N SER A 139 -7.04 2.31 -1.29
CA SER A 139 -7.01 3.66 -1.82
C SER A 139 -5.73 4.39 -1.41
N SER A 140 -5.28 5.32 -2.26
CA SER A 140 -4.12 6.17 -2.04
C SER A 140 -4.44 7.59 -2.46
N ALA A 141 -4.13 8.56 -1.60
CA ALA A 141 -4.44 9.98 -1.82
C ALA A 141 -3.42 10.69 -2.73
N PHE A 142 -2.89 10.00 -3.74
CA PHE A 142 -1.88 10.53 -4.65
C PHE A 142 -2.35 10.49 -6.10
N LEU A 143 -1.86 11.44 -6.89
CA LEU A 143 -1.76 11.33 -8.34
C LEU A 143 -0.42 10.64 -8.64
N PHE A 144 -0.49 9.42 -9.15
CA PHE A 144 0.64 8.56 -9.40
C PHE A 144 1.66 9.22 -10.32
N ASP A 145 1.24 9.67 -11.50
CA ASP A 145 2.16 10.18 -12.52
C ASP A 145 2.85 11.47 -12.07
N LYS A 146 2.10 12.34 -11.37
CA LYS A 146 2.66 13.59 -10.83
C LYS A 146 3.67 13.32 -9.71
N TYR A 147 3.40 12.33 -8.86
CA TYR A 147 4.31 11.96 -7.79
C TYR A 147 5.61 11.36 -8.36
N GLU A 148 5.51 10.40 -9.28
CA GLU A 148 6.68 9.76 -9.90
C GLU A 148 7.55 10.80 -10.63
N ALA A 149 6.94 11.70 -11.41
CA ALA A 149 7.67 12.77 -12.10
C ALA A 149 8.41 13.68 -11.10
N PHE A 150 7.74 14.11 -10.03
CA PHE A 150 8.35 14.94 -8.99
C PHE A 150 9.52 14.24 -8.29
N MET A 151 9.37 12.94 -7.99
CA MET A 151 10.41 12.18 -7.30
C MET A 151 11.61 11.87 -8.19
N SER A 152 11.39 11.63 -9.49
CA SER A 152 12.47 11.49 -10.48
C SER A 152 13.29 12.78 -10.59
N GLU A 153 12.63 13.92 -10.78
CA GLU A 153 13.29 15.23 -10.86
C GLU A 153 14.05 15.56 -9.56
N LYS A 154 13.42 15.29 -8.40
CA LYS A 154 14.06 15.46 -7.09
C LYS A 154 15.33 14.60 -6.99
N HIS A 155 15.28 13.34 -7.43
CA HIS A 155 16.41 12.42 -7.37
C HIS A 155 17.58 12.91 -8.22
N GLU A 156 17.33 13.23 -9.50
CA GLU A 156 18.35 13.76 -10.42
C GLU A 156 19.04 15.01 -9.87
N ARG A 157 18.24 15.95 -9.33
CA ARG A 157 18.76 17.17 -8.71
C ARG A 157 19.64 16.88 -7.49
N LEU A 158 19.25 15.93 -6.64
CA LEU A 158 20.03 15.54 -5.47
C LEU A 158 21.34 14.86 -5.86
N VAL A 159 21.31 13.90 -6.80
CA VAL A 159 22.51 13.23 -7.32
C VAL A 159 23.51 14.27 -7.85
N LYS A 160 23.03 15.20 -8.68
CA LYS A 160 23.86 16.27 -9.24
C LYS A 160 24.47 17.15 -8.13
N SER A 161 23.66 17.63 -7.20
CA SER A 161 24.11 18.45 -6.06
C SER A 161 25.18 17.74 -5.24
N ILE A 162 24.97 16.46 -4.91
CA ILE A 162 25.92 15.66 -4.12
C ILE A 162 27.26 15.54 -4.83
N LEU A 163 27.26 15.20 -6.12
CA LEU A 163 28.49 15.02 -6.88
C LEU A 163 29.24 16.34 -7.11
N GLU A 164 28.52 17.44 -7.32
CA GLU A 164 29.09 18.78 -7.42
C GLU A 164 29.73 19.23 -6.10
N ILE A 165 29.01 19.10 -4.97
CA ILE A 165 29.54 19.45 -3.64
C ILE A 165 30.74 18.57 -3.28
N LYS A 166 30.66 17.26 -3.57
CA LYS A 166 31.79 16.34 -3.39
C LYS A 166 33.01 16.84 -4.17
N SER A 167 32.84 17.16 -5.45
CA SER A 167 33.92 17.67 -6.31
C SER A 167 34.55 18.94 -5.73
N THR A 168 33.73 19.90 -5.29
CA THR A 168 34.20 21.14 -4.65
C THR A 168 34.98 20.87 -3.37
N ILE A 169 34.50 19.97 -2.50
CA ILE A 169 35.21 19.60 -1.27
C ILE A 169 36.58 18.99 -1.58
N ILE A 170 36.64 18.03 -2.52
CA ILE A 170 37.88 17.32 -2.84
C ILE A 170 38.89 18.23 -3.54
N HIS A 171 38.45 19.07 -4.49
CA HIS A 171 39.36 19.95 -5.24
C HIS A 171 39.80 21.18 -4.44
N SER A 172 38.87 21.87 -3.77
CA SER A 172 39.17 23.15 -3.10
C SER A 172 39.58 23.01 -1.64
N HIS A 173 39.17 21.92 -0.97
CA HIS A 173 39.41 21.72 0.47
C HIS A 173 39.97 20.33 0.82
N GLY A 174 40.39 19.53 -0.17
CA GLY A 174 40.77 18.14 0.03
C GLY A 174 41.93 17.95 1.01
N GLU A 175 42.99 18.74 0.85
CA GLU A 175 44.16 18.71 1.75
C GLU A 175 43.79 19.15 3.18
N LEU A 176 43.01 20.23 3.31
CA LEU A 176 42.52 20.71 4.59
C LEU A 176 41.67 19.65 5.30
N LEU A 177 40.75 19.02 4.58
CA LEU A 177 39.90 17.96 5.10
C LEU A 177 40.74 16.74 5.50
N TYR A 178 41.68 16.30 4.66
CA TYR A 178 42.57 15.17 4.95
C TYR A 178 43.39 15.39 6.23
N ASN A 179 43.92 16.60 6.40
CA ASN A 179 44.70 16.96 7.58
C ASN A 179 43.85 17.07 8.86
N LYS A 180 42.57 17.47 8.74
CA LYS A 180 41.65 17.60 9.89
C LYS A 180 41.00 16.28 10.28
N ASP A 181 40.60 15.49 9.30
CA ASP A 181 39.90 14.22 9.47
C ASP A 181 40.09 13.33 8.23
N LYS A 182 41.14 12.50 8.29
CA LYS A 182 41.48 11.56 7.22
C LYS A 182 40.37 10.55 6.92
N ALA A 183 39.62 10.11 7.94
CA ALA A 183 38.55 9.14 7.76
C ALA A 183 37.37 9.77 7.00
N LEU A 184 37.01 11.00 7.36
CA LEU A 184 35.96 11.76 6.67
C LEU A 184 36.37 12.09 5.22
N TYR A 185 37.65 12.42 4.97
CA TYR A 185 38.17 12.59 3.62
C TYR A 185 37.98 11.32 2.78
N THR A 186 38.42 10.16 3.28
CA THR A 186 38.30 8.89 2.55
C THR A 186 36.84 8.55 2.26
N LEU A 187 35.95 8.75 3.23
CA LEU A 187 34.52 8.54 3.06
C LEU A 187 33.94 9.44 1.96
N ILE A 188 34.21 10.75 2.01
CA ILE A 188 33.69 11.71 1.02
C ILE A 188 34.25 11.42 -0.36
N ASN A 189 35.53 11.08 -0.46
CA ASN A 189 36.14 10.74 -1.74
C ASN A 189 35.53 9.48 -2.38
N SER A 190 35.03 8.56 -1.55
CA SER A 190 34.36 7.32 -2.01
C SER A 190 32.96 7.52 -2.57
N ILE A 191 32.31 8.66 -2.32
CA ILE A 191 30.95 8.96 -2.77
C ILE A 191 30.86 8.86 -4.30
N ASN A 192 29.94 8.06 -4.81
CA ASN A 192 29.63 7.91 -6.24
C ASN A 192 28.14 7.61 -6.42
N ALA A 193 27.66 7.59 -7.66
CA ALA A 193 26.23 7.39 -7.96
C ALA A 193 25.65 6.07 -7.39
N GLU A 194 26.49 5.05 -7.20
CA GLU A 194 26.05 3.71 -6.76
C GLU A 194 25.93 3.61 -5.24
N ASN A 195 26.61 4.46 -4.45
CA ASN A 195 26.66 4.34 -2.99
C ASN A 195 26.04 5.53 -2.22
N LEU A 196 25.40 6.48 -2.92
CA LEU A 196 24.79 7.67 -2.28
C LEU A 196 23.79 7.31 -1.16
N HIS A 197 23.08 6.21 -1.33
CA HIS A 197 22.00 5.79 -0.42
C HIS A 197 22.50 5.20 0.91
N VAL A 198 23.76 4.76 1.00
CA VAL A 198 24.33 4.17 2.23
C VAL A 198 25.28 5.11 2.99
N ILE A 199 25.71 6.21 2.38
CA ILE A 199 26.73 7.07 2.98
C ILE A 199 26.10 8.02 4.00
N SER A 200 26.63 7.97 5.23
CA SER A 200 26.29 8.87 6.32
C SER A 200 27.52 9.20 7.15
N PHE A 201 27.58 10.43 7.67
CA PHE A 201 28.69 10.87 8.51
C PHE A 201 28.28 11.90 9.55
N ARG A 202 29.12 12.07 10.58
CA ARG A 202 29.00 13.17 11.53
C ARG A 202 29.53 14.44 10.89
N CYS A 203 28.66 15.46 10.75
CA CYS A 203 29.09 16.74 10.21
C CYS A 203 29.89 17.52 11.27
N PRO A 204 31.16 17.87 11.01
CA PRO A 204 31.91 18.76 11.88
C PRO A 204 31.39 20.21 11.75
N SER A 205 31.74 21.05 12.72
CA SER A 205 31.33 22.46 12.79
C SER A 205 32.55 23.36 13.00
N TRP A 206 33.55 23.23 12.13
CA TRP A 206 34.79 24.02 12.22
C TRP A 206 34.56 25.46 11.75
N LYS A 207 35.09 26.44 12.49
CA LYS A 207 34.83 27.87 12.25
C LYS A 207 36.03 28.78 12.53
N SER A 208 37.23 28.21 12.73
CA SER A 208 38.39 28.98 13.19
C SER A 208 39.02 29.86 12.10
N ASN A 209 38.67 29.64 10.83
CA ASN A 209 39.01 30.52 9.70
C ASN A 209 37.95 30.36 8.60
N GLU A 210 38.05 31.19 7.56
CA GLU A 210 37.12 31.23 6.43
C GLU A 210 37.04 29.90 5.67
N GLN A 211 38.19 29.29 5.34
CA GLN A 211 38.25 28.00 4.64
C GLN A 211 37.57 26.86 5.43
N LEU A 212 37.71 26.85 6.76
CA LEU A 212 37.07 25.86 7.63
C LEU A 212 35.57 26.09 7.78
N LEU A 213 35.13 27.36 7.78
CA LEU A 213 33.73 27.72 7.78
C LEU A 213 33.05 27.27 6.48
N GLU A 214 33.66 27.56 5.33
CA GLU A 214 33.19 27.15 4.01
C GLU A 214 33.12 25.62 3.89
N LEU A 215 34.19 24.92 4.25
CA LEU A 215 34.21 23.45 4.28
C LEU A 215 33.09 22.89 5.17
N SER A 216 32.86 23.48 6.36
CA SER A 216 31.79 23.02 7.25
C SER A 216 30.38 23.25 6.67
N GLN A 217 30.18 24.32 5.89
CA GLN A 217 28.92 24.57 5.19
C GLN A 217 28.70 23.55 4.06
N LEU A 218 29.72 23.27 3.25
CA LEU A 218 29.68 22.25 2.20
C LEU A 218 29.39 20.86 2.78
N LEU A 219 30.07 20.47 3.86
CA LEU A 219 29.84 19.20 4.56
C LEU A 219 28.40 19.09 5.09
N LYS A 220 27.85 20.20 5.61
CA LYS A 220 26.49 20.24 6.11
C LYS A 220 25.47 20.07 4.98
N GLN A 221 25.68 20.74 3.85
CA GLN A 221 24.82 20.61 2.68
C GLN A 221 24.90 19.19 2.09
N LEU A 222 26.11 18.66 1.91
CA LEU A 222 26.34 17.28 1.45
C LEU A 222 25.61 16.27 2.33
N LYS A 223 25.74 16.39 3.66
CA LYS A 223 25.03 15.51 4.61
C LYS A 223 23.51 15.63 4.45
N SER A 224 23.00 16.85 4.27
CA SER A 224 21.56 17.07 4.08
C SER A 224 21.07 16.37 2.82
N ASP A 225 21.77 16.51 1.69
CA ASP A 225 21.38 15.91 0.41
C ASP A 225 21.46 14.37 0.46
N LEU A 226 22.51 13.80 1.09
CA LEU A 226 22.63 12.36 1.34
C LEU A 226 21.51 11.82 2.25
N THR A 227 21.07 12.61 3.23
CA THR A 227 19.94 12.23 4.09
C THR A 227 18.61 12.28 3.33
N GLU A 228 18.46 13.19 2.38
CA GLU A 228 17.26 13.26 1.55
C GLU A 228 17.20 12.17 0.49
N ILE A 229 18.33 11.81 -0.15
CA ILE A 229 18.36 10.80 -1.21
C ILE A 229 18.20 9.37 -0.69
N SER A 230 18.53 9.13 0.57
CA SER A 230 18.36 7.82 1.24
C SER A 230 16.91 7.54 1.67
N LYS A 231 16.01 8.52 1.58
CA LYS A 231 14.59 8.32 1.87
C LYS A 231 13.91 7.60 0.71
N ARG A 232 12.97 6.69 1.03
CA ARG A 232 12.13 6.03 0.01
C ARG A 232 11.37 7.05 -0.82
N THR A 233 11.36 6.87 -2.14
CA THR A 233 10.82 7.84 -3.08
C THR A 233 9.67 7.35 -3.94
N PHE A 234 9.07 6.21 -3.61
CA PHE A 234 8.05 5.58 -4.44
C PHE A 234 6.71 5.34 -3.75
N LEU A 235 5.66 5.28 -4.57
CA LEU A 235 4.33 4.84 -4.17
C LEU A 235 4.24 3.32 -4.17
N SER A 236 3.50 2.78 -3.20
CA SER A 236 3.49 1.35 -2.93
C SER A 236 2.10 0.76 -2.84
N ILE A 237 2.00 -0.53 -3.16
CA ILE A 237 0.93 -1.40 -2.68
C ILE A 237 1.30 -1.80 -1.25
N THR A 238 0.36 -1.61 -0.31
CA THR A 238 0.67 -1.66 1.13
C THR A 238 -0.21 -2.62 1.94
N PRO A 239 -0.09 -3.94 1.71
CA PRO A 239 -0.79 -4.90 2.58
C PRO A 239 -0.28 -4.77 4.02
N LYS A 240 -1.21 -4.84 4.98
CA LYS A 240 -0.87 -4.86 6.40
C LYS A 240 -0.55 -6.30 6.80
N VAL A 241 0.49 -6.47 7.60
CA VAL A 241 0.93 -7.79 8.08
C VAL A 241 -0.20 -8.53 8.82
N GLU A 242 -0.94 -7.80 9.66
CA GLU A 242 -2.10 -8.34 10.40
C GLU A 242 -3.21 -8.86 9.48
N ASP A 243 -3.37 -8.26 8.29
CA ASP A 243 -4.40 -8.64 7.33
C ASP A 243 -4.01 -9.93 6.59
N LEU A 244 -2.71 -10.20 6.37
CA LEU A 244 -2.26 -11.37 5.59
C LEU A 244 -2.78 -12.70 6.16
N LYS A 245 -2.83 -12.79 7.49
CA LYS A 245 -3.29 -14.01 8.17
C LYS A 245 -4.79 -14.22 8.04
N VAL A 246 -5.60 -13.17 8.22
CA VAL A 246 -7.06 -13.27 8.04
C VAL A 246 -7.43 -13.46 6.57
N VAL A 247 -6.63 -12.95 5.63
CA VAL A 247 -6.75 -13.24 4.21
C VAL A 247 -6.40 -14.72 3.92
N TYR A 248 -5.33 -15.25 4.51
CA TYR A 248 -5.00 -16.67 4.40
C TYR A 248 -6.14 -17.57 4.93
N ASN A 249 -6.77 -17.22 6.06
CA ASN A 249 -7.92 -17.98 6.58
C ASN A 249 -9.09 -18.02 5.57
N TRP A 250 -9.36 -16.91 4.88
CA TRP A 250 -10.39 -16.85 3.85
C TRP A 250 -10.03 -17.70 2.63
N VAL A 251 -8.78 -17.63 2.17
CA VAL A 251 -8.25 -18.50 1.11
C VAL A 251 -8.33 -19.97 1.52
N LYS A 252 -8.05 -20.31 2.78
CA LYS A 252 -8.15 -21.68 3.29
C LYS A 252 -9.60 -22.18 3.32
N LYS A 253 -10.55 -21.31 3.68
CA LYS A 253 -11.98 -21.64 3.72
C LYS A 253 -12.54 -21.92 2.33
N TYR A 254 -12.25 -21.06 1.35
CA TYR A 254 -12.93 -21.08 0.05
C TYR A 254 -12.06 -21.58 -1.11
N ASN A 255 -10.73 -21.66 -0.92
CA ASN A 255 -9.76 -22.03 -1.95
C ASN A 255 -9.86 -21.16 -3.23
N VAL A 256 -10.18 -19.87 -3.04
CA VAL A 256 -10.31 -18.88 -4.11
C VAL A 256 -9.05 -17.99 -4.15
N PRO A 257 -8.44 -17.76 -5.34
CA PRO A 257 -7.33 -16.84 -5.52
C PRO A 257 -7.62 -15.43 -5.01
N HIS A 258 -6.65 -14.82 -4.33
CA HIS A 258 -6.78 -13.47 -3.77
C HIS A 258 -5.77 -12.49 -4.37
N PHE A 259 -6.21 -11.27 -4.64
CA PHE A 259 -5.41 -10.18 -5.18
C PHE A 259 -5.61 -8.89 -4.39
N TYR A 260 -4.65 -7.97 -4.51
CA TYR A 260 -4.71 -6.61 -4.00
C TYR A 260 -4.66 -5.64 -5.17
N ILE A 261 -5.51 -4.61 -5.16
CA ILE A 261 -5.44 -3.51 -6.11
C ILE A 261 -5.29 -2.19 -5.35
N GLN A 262 -4.20 -1.49 -5.58
CA GLN A 262 -3.96 -0.14 -5.06
C GLN A 262 -4.43 0.89 -6.09
N VAL A 263 -5.47 1.64 -5.73
CA VAL A 263 -6.08 2.69 -6.54
C VAL A 263 -5.52 4.05 -6.11
N PHE A 264 -5.00 4.79 -7.08
CA PHE A 264 -4.59 6.19 -7.02
C PHE A 264 -5.65 7.04 -7.74
N PHE A 265 -5.57 8.37 -7.63
CA PHE A 265 -6.56 9.25 -8.24
C PHE A 265 -6.51 9.30 -9.78
N ASP A 266 -5.46 8.75 -10.38
CA ASP A 266 -5.21 8.73 -11.83
C ASP A 266 -4.92 7.32 -12.39
N LYS A 267 -4.52 6.34 -11.57
CA LYS A 267 -4.15 4.97 -11.99
C LYS A 267 -4.47 3.91 -10.92
N ALA A 268 -4.42 2.63 -11.29
CA ALA A 268 -4.40 1.54 -10.30
C ALA A 268 -3.44 0.42 -10.69
N TYR A 269 -2.85 -0.21 -9.67
CA TYR A 269 -1.89 -1.31 -9.82
C TYR A 269 -2.30 -2.51 -8.97
N GLY A 270 -2.09 -3.72 -9.48
CA GLY A 270 -2.52 -4.95 -8.84
C GLY A 270 -1.42 -5.98 -8.66
N ILE A 271 -1.50 -6.74 -7.57
CA ILE A 271 -0.57 -7.81 -7.22
C ILE A 271 -1.34 -9.00 -6.62
N SER A 272 -0.88 -10.23 -6.89
CA SER A 272 -1.48 -11.43 -6.29
C SER A 272 -1.02 -11.62 -4.85
N PHE A 273 -1.90 -12.17 -4.00
CA PHE A 273 -1.52 -12.58 -2.65
C PHE A 273 -0.39 -13.61 -2.67
N GLU A 274 -0.39 -14.51 -3.66
CA GLU A 274 0.70 -15.46 -3.88
C GLU A 274 2.05 -14.74 -4.12
N LYS A 275 2.08 -13.69 -4.95
CA LYS A 275 3.31 -12.91 -5.19
C LYS A 275 3.76 -12.16 -3.93
N ILE A 276 2.83 -11.57 -3.17
CA ILE A 276 3.15 -10.94 -1.88
C ILE A 276 3.84 -11.93 -0.94
N LEU A 277 3.29 -13.14 -0.80
CA LEU A 277 3.86 -14.18 0.06
C LEU A 277 5.23 -14.66 -0.44
N ASN A 278 5.40 -14.81 -1.76
CA ASN A 278 6.68 -15.18 -2.34
C ASN A 278 7.75 -14.12 -2.06
N LEU A 279 7.43 -12.83 -2.22
CA LEU A 279 8.35 -11.73 -1.92
C LEU A 279 8.85 -11.82 -0.48
N ILE A 280 7.94 -11.88 0.50
CA ILE A 280 8.32 -11.93 1.93
C ILE A 280 8.88 -13.28 2.40
N SER A 281 8.86 -14.30 1.54
CA SER A 281 9.51 -15.58 1.82
C SER A 281 11.00 -15.59 1.46
N ASP A 282 11.48 -14.59 0.73
CA ASP A 282 12.89 -14.47 0.34
C ASP A 282 13.55 -13.23 0.99
N PRO A 283 14.37 -13.43 2.04
CA PRO A 283 15.07 -12.33 2.71
C PRO A 283 16.01 -11.53 1.80
N GLN A 284 16.45 -12.07 0.66
CA GLN A 284 17.31 -11.34 -0.27
C GLN A 284 16.57 -10.21 -1.00
N LEU A 285 15.24 -10.28 -1.04
CA LEU A 285 14.38 -9.28 -1.67
C LEU A 285 14.00 -8.13 -0.71
N GLU A 286 14.29 -8.28 0.60
CA GLU A 286 14.05 -7.22 1.58
C GLU A 286 14.98 -6.03 1.36
N GLY A 287 14.40 -4.83 1.25
CA GLY A 287 15.14 -3.62 0.90
C GLY A 287 15.36 -3.44 -0.61
N VAL A 288 14.91 -4.39 -1.43
CA VAL A 288 15.01 -4.35 -2.90
C VAL A 288 13.61 -4.29 -3.52
N ASP A 289 12.85 -5.38 -3.42
CA ASP A 289 11.51 -5.50 -4.02
C ASP A 289 10.39 -5.28 -2.99
N TYR A 290 10.68 -5.51 -1.71
CA TYR A 290 9.75 -5.22 -0.61
C TYR A 290 10.44 -4.60 0.60
N PHE A 291 9.68 -3.85 1.40
CA PHE A 291 10.18 -3.18 2.61
C PHE A 291 9.19 -3.40 3.76
N VAL A 292 9.70 -3.75 4.94
CA VAL A 292 8.88 -3.94 6.14
C VAL A 292 8.98 -2.68 7.00
N GLU A 293 7.86 -2.00 7.19
CA GLU A 293 7.81 -0.72 7.91
C GLU A 293 6.70 -0.73 8.98
N SER A 294 7.05 -0.28 10.19
CA SER A 294 6.09 0.08 11.24
C SER A 294 5.97 1.60 11.32
N ASP A 295 4.80 2.15 10.98
CA ASP A 295 4.56 3.59 10.99
C ASP A 295 3.68 4.00 12.18
N VAL A 296 4.12 5.02 12.93
CA VAL A 296 3.37 5.64 14.03
C VAL A 296 2.01 6.15 13.53
N LYS A 297 1.95 6.69 12.31
CA LYS A 297 0.70 7.17 11.69
C LYS A 297 -0.30 6.04 11.45
N ASN A 298 0.17 4.81 11.26
CA ASN A 298 -0.65 3.62 11.11
C ASN A 298 -0.87 2.90 12.44
N GLN A 299 -0.83 3.59 13.58
CA GLN A 299 -1.00 3.00 14.91
C GLN A 299 0.06 1.91 15.21
N ASN A 300 1.28 2.07 14.67
CA ASN A 300 2.37 1.08 14.75
C ASN A 300 2.08 -0.26 14.06
N LYS A 301 1.08 -0.31 13.17
CA LYS A 301 0.82 -1.50 12.35
C LYS A 301 1.97 -1.71 11.37
N THR A 302 2.43 -2.95 11.29
CA THR A 302 3.48 -3.33 10.36
C THR A 302 2.87 -3.50 8.96
N THR A 303 3.49 -2.89 7.97
CA THR A 303 3.08 -2.94 6.56
C THR A 303 4.23 -3.45 5.71
N ILE A 304 3.89 -4.20 4.67
CA ILE A 304 4.81 -4.56 3.61
C ILE A 304 4.60 -3.53 2.50
N LYS A 305 5.67 -2.90 2.03
CA LYS A 305 5.65 -1.89 0.97
C LYS A 305 6.25 -2.51 -0.28
N ILE A 306 5.45 -2.59 -1.34
CA ILE A 306 5.86 -3.13 -2.64
C ILE A 306 5.71 -2.02 -3.66
N HIS A 307 6.72 -1.80 -4.50
CA HIS A 307 6.73 -0.71 -5.46
C HIS A 307 5.57 -0.86 -6.45
N ALA A 308 4.68 0.13 -6.57
CA ALA A 308 3.47 -0.04 -7.37
C ALA A 308 3.74 -0.13 -8.88
N ASN A 309 4.76 0.58 -9.41
CA ASN A 309 5.09 0.54 -10.84
C ASN A 309 5.74 -0.77 -11.33
N THR A 310 6.19 -1.65 -10.42
CA THR A 310 6.71 -2.98 -10.78
C THR A 310 5.60 -4.02 -10.91
N GLU A 311 4.35 -3.61 -10.60
CA GLU A 311 3.17 -4.45 -10.60
C GLU A 311 2.24 -4.11 -11.76
N GLU A 312 1.20 -4.93 -11.93
CA GLU A 312 0.33 -4.88 -13.10
C GLU A 312 -0.56 -3.62 -13.07
N ASN A 313 -0.41 -2.73 -14.06
CA ASN A 313 -1.23 -1.53 -14.17
C ASN A 313 -2.65 -1.85 -14.65
N VAL A 314 -3.52 -2.28 -13.74
CA VAL A 314 -4.89 -2.74 -14.03
C VAL A 314 -5.83 -1.62 -14.50
N LEU A 315 -5.64 -0.39 -14.03
CA LEU A 315 -6.34 0.80 -14.54
C LEU A 315 -5.31 1.80 -15.06
N GLU A 316 -5.29 1.99 -16.37
CA GLU A 316 -4.40 2.94 -17.09
C GLU A 316 -4.76 4.39 -16.80
N LYS A 317 -6.05 4.65 -16.59
CA LYS A 317 -6.57 5.98 -16.31
C LYS A 317 -7.76 5.92 -15.38
N VAL A 318 -7.78 6.81 -14.40
CA VAL A 318 -8.92 7.13 -13.55
C VAL A 318 -9.17 8.62 -13.66
N SER A 319 -10.41 9.02 -13.96
CA SER A 319 -10.78 10.43 -13.92
C SER A 319 -10.87 10.88 -12.47
N LEU A 320 -10.31 12.05 -12.14
CA LEU A 320 -10.45 12.61 -10.81
C LEU A 320 -11.96 12.77 -10.48
N PRO A 321 -12.44 12.20 -9.35
CA PRO A 321 -13.85 12.29 -9.01
C PRO A 321 -14.25 13.71 -8.63
N GLU A 322 -15.50 14.08 -8.96
CA GLU A 322 -16.15 15.18 -8.27
C GLU A 322 -16.27 14.85 -6.78
N HIS A 323 -16.04 15.83 -5.92
CA HIS A 323 -16.11 15.65 -4.48
C HIS A 323 -16.95 16.75 -3.84
N TYR A 324 -17.54 16.44 -2.68
CA TYR A 324 -18.39 17.36 -1.94
C TYR A 324 -18.31 17.09 -0.44
N SER A 325 -18.56 18.12 0.37
CA SER A 325 -18.61 17.98 1.83
C SER A 325 -19.95 17.40 2.26
N GLN A 326 -19.91 16.45 3.20
CA GLN A 326 -21.08 15.92 3.89
C GLN A 326 -20.92 16.12 5.40
N MET A 327 -22.04 16.33 6.08
CA MET A 327 -22.13 16.40 7.54
C MET A 327 -22.82 15.14 8.08
N LYS A 328 -22.32 14.64 9.21
CA LYS A 328 -22.94 13.57 10.00
C LYS A 328 -23.01 13.99 11.46
N GLU A 329 -24.21 13.93 12.04
CA GLU A 329 -24.44 14.16 13.47
C GLU A 329 -24.34 12.84 14.22
N LEU A 330 -23.52 12.81 15.27
CA LEU A 330 -23.37 11.71 16.22
C LEU A 330 -24.08 12.02 17.53
N GLY A 331 -24.12 11.04 18.44
CA GLY A 331 -24.71 11.19 19.77
C GLY A 331 -24.23 12.45 20.51
N ARG A 332 -25.15 13.02 21.31
CA ARG A 332 -24.94 14.27 22.09
C ARG A 332 -24.69 15.52 21.23
N GLY A 333 -25.16 15.54 19.98
CA GLY A 333 -25.08 16.71 19.10
C GLY A 333 -23.70 16.98 18.50
N ARG A 334 -22.82 15.96 18.50
CA ARG A 334 -21.47 16.11 17.92
C ARG A 334 -21.56 16.04 16.40
N LEU A 335 -21.10 17.08 15.72
CA LEU A 335 -21.06 17.14 14.26
C LEU A 335 -19.69 16.72 13.71
N LEU A 336 -19.71 15.93 12.64
CA LEU A 336 -18.54 15.62 11.81
C LEU A 336 -18.78 16.09 10.38
N PHE A 337 -17.77 16.71 9.79
CA PHE A 337 -17.76 17.11 8.39
C PHE A 337 -16.67 16.31 7.67
N PHE A 338 -16.99 15.70 6.53
CA PHE A 338 -16.08 14.83 5.78
C PHE A 338 -16.34 14.93 4.29
N VAL A 339 -15.40 14.48 3.46
CA VAL A 339 -15.51 14.56 2.00
C VAL A 339 -16.05 13.25 1.43
N LYS A 340 -17.02 13.37 0.52
CA LYS A 340 -17.52 12.30 -0.33
C LYS A 340 -17.03 12.47 -1.76
N PHE A 341 -16.96 11.35 -2.46
CA PHE A 341 -16.57 11.28 -3.86
C PHE A 341 -17.74 10.71 -4.69
N LYS A 342 -17.99 11.32 -5.86
CA LYS A 342 -18.84 10.72 -6.88
C LYS A 342 -18.05 9.67 -7.68
N ASP A 343 -18.76 8.89 -8.48
CA ASP A 343 -18.16 7.88 -9.33
C ASP A 343 -17.18 8.49 -10.35
N SER A 344 -16.10 7.76 -10.62
CA SER A 344 -15.12 8.09 -11.64
C SER A 344 -15.30 7.22 -12.88
N MET A 345 -14.97 7.78 -14.05
CA MET A 345 -14.70 6.98 -15.23
C MET A 345 -13.30 6.38 -15.12
N SER A 346 -13.14 5.14 -15.54
CA SER A 346 -11.86 4.44 -15.58
C SER A 346 -11.65 3.72 -16.90
N SER A 347 -10.38 3.63 -17.29
CA SER A 347 -9.91 2.85 -18.44
C SER A 347 -9.16 1.64 -17.93
N LEU A 348 -9.69 0.46 -18.21
CA LEU A 348 -9.10 -0.80 -17.81
C LEU A 348 -8.02 -1.23 -18.81
N ASN A 349 -6.86 -1.63 -18.29
CA ASN A 349 -5.81 -2.27 -19.08
C ASN A 349 -6.12 -3.76 -19.21
N VAL A 350 -6.72 -4.17 -20.32
CA VAL A 350 -7.15 -5.57 -20.54
C VAL A 350 -5.97 -6.54 -20.47
N GLN A 351 -4.79 -6.14 -20.99
CA GLN A 351 -3.62 -7.02 -21.02
C GLN A 351 -3.02 -7.20 -19.62
N ALA A 352 -2.85 -6.12 -18.85
CA ALA A 352 -2.37 -6.21 -17.48
C ALA A 352 -3.38 -6.96 -16.58
N PHE A 353 -4.68 -6.76 -16.79
CA PHE A 353 -5.72 -7.48 -16.07
C PHE A 353 -5.66 -8.99 -16.36
N LYS A 354 -5.50 -9.37 -17.63
CA LYS A 354 -5.29 -10.77 -18.02
C LYS A 354 -4.01 -11.34 -17.42
N SER A 355 -2.91 -10.60 -17.45
CA SER A 355 -1.63 -11.01 -16.87
C SER A 355 -1.77 -11.29 -15.37
N LEU A 356 -2.42 -10.38 -14.64
CA LEU A 356 -2.62 -10.48 -13.19
C LEU A 356 -3.55 -11.63 -12.81
N LEU A 357 -4.74 -11.68 -13.42
CA LEU A 357 -5.86 -12.50 -12.95
C LEU A 357 -6.05 -13.78 -13.76
N GLY A 358 -5.43 -13.89 -14.93
CA GLY A 358 -5.65 -14.99 -15.88
C GLY A 358 -7.04 -14.95 -16.53
N ILE A 359 -7.67 -13.77 -16.61
CA ILE A 359 -9.05 -13.57 -17.06
C ILE A 359 -9.07 -12.76 -18.36
N ASP A 360 -9.78 -13.28 -19.37
CA ASP A 360 -10.04 -12.61 -20.65
C ASP A 360 -11.42 -11.93 -20.65
N LEU A 361 -11.44 -10.62 -20.36
CA LEU A 361 -12.66 -9.86 -20.12
C LEU A 361 -13.66 -9.81 -21.28
#